data_AF-A0A8S9KEI2-F1
#
_entry.id   AF-A0A8S9KEI2-F1
#
_cell.length_a   1.000
_cell.length_b   1.000
_cell.length_c   1.000
_cell.angle_alpha   90.00
_cell.angle_beta   90.00
_cell.angle_gamma   90.00
#
_symmetry.space_group_name_H-M   'P 1'
#
loop_
_entity.id
_entity.type
_entity.pdbx_description
1 polymer ?
#
loop_
_entity_poly.entity_id
_entity_poly.type
_entity_poly.pdbx_seq_one_letter_code
_entity_poly.pdbx_strand_id
1 'polypeptide(L)'
;MFSRKEASRKTTTRSSTLEDVHDGDVIVLRTEFVPHSVNPAEGEEYWVAKCGMITSHAEASFPFRSRHAIDHNLPSRSTHSFLRIVREFYRISDEVEF
;
A
#
# COMPACT_ATOMS: atom_id res chain seq x y z
N MET A 1 -28.75 -11.20 -53.15
CA MET A 1 -27.57 -12.00 -53.53
C MET A 1 -26.50 -11.83 -52.47
N PHE A 2 -25.69 -12.87 -52.30
CA PHE A 2 -25.01 -13.28 -51.07
C PHE A 2 -23.81 -12.43 -50.63
N SER A 3 -23.62 -12.41 -49.31
CA SER A 3 -22.52 -11.85 -48.53
C SER A 3 -21.13 -12.31 -48.98
N ARG A 4 -20.12 -11.43 -48.89
CA ARG A 4 -18.71 -11.85 -48.72
C ARG A 4 -18.09 -11.14 -47.52
N LYS A 5 -18.28 -11.75 -46.36
CA LYS A 5 -17.54 -11.47 -45.12
C LYS A 5 -16.21 -12.21 -45.24
N GLU A 6 -15.13 -11.51 -45.57
CA GLU A 6 -13.77 -12.06 -45.54
C GLU A 6 -13.38 -12.25 -44.07
N ALA A 7 -13.52 -13.48 -43.60
CA ALA A 7 -12.96 -13.93 -42.35
C ALA A 7 -11.49 -14.28 -42.57
N SER A 8 -10.57 -13.38 -42.20
CA SER A 8 -9.16 -13.73 -42.08
C SER A 8 -9.02 -14.75 -40.94
N ARG A 9 -8.81 -15.99 -41.33
CA ARG A 9 -8.72 -17.15 -40.47
C ARG A 9 -7.25 -17.46 -40.23
N LYS A 10 -6.89 -17.59 -38.94
CA LYS A 10 -5.83 -18.43 -38.30
C LYS A 10 -4.40 -18.11 -38.74
N THR A 11 -3.47 -17.91 -37.80
CA THR A 11 -2.92 -19.01 -37.00
C THR A 11 -2.38 -18.55 -35.65
N THR A 12 -2.79 -19.26 -34.59
CA THR A 12 -2.01 -19.35 -33.36
C THR A 12 -0.70 -20.04 -33.69
N THR A 13 0.41 -19.40 -33.35
CA THR A 13 1.68 -20.08 -33.12
C THR A 13 2.14 -19.65 -31.74
N ARG A 14 1.60 -20.33 -30.71
CA ARG A 14 2.18 -20.32 -29.38
C ARG A 14 3.43 -21.18 -29.45
N SER A 15 4.57 -20.56 -29.70
CA SER A 15 5.87 -21.15 -29.42
C SER A 15 6.90 -20.04 -29.27
N SER A 16 7.22 -19.72 -28.02
CA SER A 16 8.62 -19.48 -27.69
C SER A 16 8.84 -20.06 -26.31
N THR A 17 9.58 -21.15 -26.34
CA THR A 17 10.18 -21.88 -25.24
C THR A 17 10.65 -20.92 -24.14
N LEU A 18 10.20 -21.17 -22.92
CA LEU A 18 10.78 -20.60 -21.71
C LEU A 18 12.14 -21.30 -21.53
N GLU A 19 13.18 -20.75 -22.15
CA GLU A 19 14.56 -21.08 -21.82
C GLU A 19 15.07 -20.11 -20.76
N ASP A 20 15.74 -20.74 -19.81
CA ASP A 20 16.21 -20.30 -18.52
C ASP A 20 17.39 -19.31 -18.65
N VAL A 21 17.39 -18.32 -17.76
CA VAL A 21 18.52 -17.51 -17.29
C VAL A 21 19.34 -16.78 -18.37
N HIS A 22 19.01 -15.49 -18.52
CA HIS A 22 20.01 -14.45 -18.30
C HIS A 22 19.40 -13.42 -17.36
N ASP A 23 20.21 -12.95 -16.40
CA ASP A 23 19.94 -11.79 -15.56
C ASP A 23 19.86 -10.57 -16.49
N GLY A 24 18.71 -10.43 -17.14
CA GLY A 24 18.43 -9.33 -18.02
C GLY A 24 18.20 -8.14 -17.13
N ASP A 25 19.24 -7.31 -16.99
CA ASP A 25 19.14 -5.94 -16.48
C ASP A 25 17.77 -5.40 -16.91
N VAL A 26 16.89 -5.16 -15.94
CA VAL A 26 15.59 -4.56 -16.22
C VAL A 26 15.91 -3.24 -16.89
N ILE A 27 15.75 -3.17 -18.22
CA ILE A 27 15.95 -1.93 -18.97
C ILE A 27 14.79 -1.04 -18.57
N VAL A 28 14.96 -0.34 -17.45
CA VAL A 28 14.11 0.79 -17.08
C VAL A 28 14.37 1.81 -18.18
N LEU A 29 13.43 1.90 -19.12
CA LEU A 29 13.43 2.93 -20.14
C LEU A 29 13.54 4.27 -19.38
N ARG A 30 14.72 4.89 -19.42
CA ARG A 30 14.92 6.23 -18.88
C ARG A 30 14.19 7.19 -19.78
N THR A 31 12.88 7.26 -19.62
CA THR A 31 12.10 8.36 -20.16
C THR A 31 12.57 9.61 -19.42
N GLU A 32 13.24 10.50 -20.14
CA GLU A 32 13.64 11.79 -19.61
C GLU A 32 12.37 12.52 -19.19
N PHE A 33 12.21 12.73 -17.88
CA PHE A 33 11.08 13.48 -17.37
C PHE A 33 11.28 14.93 -17.76
N VAL A 34 10.56 15.36 -18.80
CA VAL A 34 10.46 16.76 -19.15
C VAL A 34 9.54 17.43 -18.12
N PRO A 35 10.02 18.40 -17.32
CA PRO A 35 9.16 19.13 -16.41
C PRO A 35 8.12 19.88 -17.23
N HIS A 36 6.86 19.49 -17.09
CA HIS A 36 5.75 20.23 -17.68
C HIS A 36 5.53 21.45 -16.81
N SER A 37 5.53 22.64 -17.40
CA SER A 37 5.20 23.87 -16.68
C SER A 37 3.70 23.85 -16.37
N VAL A 38 3.35 23.40 -15.17
CA VAL A 38 1.97 23.44 -14.68
C VAL A 38 1.68 24.85 -14.19
N ASN A 39 0.53 25.41 -14.58
CA ASN A 39 0.10 26.71 -14.07
C ASN A 39 -0.19 26.57 -12.57
N PRO A 40 0.48 27.35 -11.69
CA PRO A 40 0.22 27.27 -10.25
C PRO A 40 -1.25 27.52 -9.90
N ALA A 41 -1.97 28.33 -10.68
CA ALA A 41 -3.39 28.59 -10.46
C ALA A 41 -4.27 27.35 -10.69
N GLU A 42 -3.87 26.42 -11.56
CA GLU A 42 -4.61 25.19 -11.83
C GLU A 42 -4.61 24.25 -10.61
N GLY A 43 -3.50 24.20 -9.88
CA GLY A 43 -3.39 23.44 -8.64
C GLY A 43 -4.33 23.98 -7.56
N GLU A 44 -4.35 25.30 -7.39
CA GLU A 44 -5.23 25.97 -6.44
C GLU A 44 -6.71 25.77 -6.82
N GLU A 45 -7.05 25.91 -8.09
CA GLU A 45 -8.42 25.72 -8.59
C GLU A 45 -8.88 24.26 -8.46
N TYR A 46 -7.98 23.30 -8.70
CA TYR A 46 -8.22 21.88 -8.43
C TYR A 46 -8.51 21.63 -6.94
N TRP A 47 -7.67 22.15 -6.04
CA TRP A 47 -7.86 21.98 -4.59
C TRP A 47 -9.11 22.68 -4.09
N VAL A 48 -9.43 23.88 -4.58
CA VAL A 48 -10.66 24.60 -4.22
C VAL A 48 -11.89 23.85 -4.73
N ALA A 49 -11.89 23.35 -5.96
CA ALA A 49 -13.00 22.56 -6.50
C ALA A 49 -13.15 21.22 -5.76
N LYS A 50 -12.04 20.58 -5.35
CA LYS A 50 -12.08 19.31 -4.61
C LYS A 50 -12.44 19.46 -3.15
N CYS A 51 -11.83 20.40 -2.45
CA CYS A 51 -11.95 20.59 -1.01
C CYS A 51 -13.04 21.59 -0.62
N GLY A 52 -13.38 22.56 -1.47
CA GLY A 52 -14.53 23.45 -1.27
C GLY A 52 -15.88 22.73 -1.36
N MET A 53 -15.90 21.54 -1.99
CA MET A 53 -17.06 20.63 -2.02
C MET A 53 -17.08 19.65 -0.84
N ILE A 54 -15.98 19.57 -0.08
CA ILE A 54 -15.96 18.91 1.21
C ILE A 54 -16.61 19.90 2.17
N THR A 55 -17.94 19.89 2.23
CA THR A 55 -18.59 20.24 3.49
C THR A 55 -17.80 19.50 4.55
N SER A 56 -17.18 20.21 5.51
CA SER A 56 -16.53 19.56 6.64
C SER A 56 -17.56 18.56 7.13
N HIS A 57 -17.33 17.27 6.86
CA HIS A 57 -18.29 16.24 7.21
C HIS A 57 -18.19 16.20 8.70
N ALA A 58 -19.04 17.00 9.37
CA ALA A 58 -18.92 17.44 10.76
C ALA A 58 -18.26 16.32 11.52
N GLU A 59 -16.93 16.46 11.76
CA GLU A 59 -16.01 15.33 11.92
C GLU A 59 -16.73 14.30 12.76
N ALA A 60 -17.23 13.23 12.11
CA ALA A 60 -17.90 12.18 12.84
C ALA A 60 -16.79 11.67 13.73
N SER A 61 -16.83 12.07 14.99
CA SER A 61 -15.70 11.95 15.90
C SER A 61 -15.24 10.52 15.75
N PHE A 62 -14.01 10.32 15.26
CA PHE A 62 -13.42 8.98 15.18
C PHE A 62 -13.80 8.29 16.47
N PRO A 63 -14.38 7.07 16.43
CA PRO A 63 -14.96 6.45 17.60
C PRO A 63 -13.97 6.66 18.71
N PHE A 64 -14.34 7.53 19.66
CA PHE A 64 -13.44 7.98 20.70
C PHE A 64 -12.93 6.66 21.26
N ARG A 65 -11.64 6.39 21.10
CA ARG A 65 -11.07 5.19 21.69
C ARG A 65 -11.31 5.43 23.17
N SER A 66 -12.39 4.86 23.70
CA SER A 66 -12.57 4.74 25.14
C SER A 66 -11.21 4.24 25.58
N ARG A 67 -10.53 5.03 26.43
CA ARG A 67 -9.31 4.53 27.06
C ARG A 67 -9.77 3.19 27.59
N HIS A 68 -9.35 2.09 26.96
CA HIS A 68 -9.74 0.76 27.41
C HIS A 68 -9.47 0.82 28.89
N ALA A 69 -10.49 0.61 29.73
CA ALA A 69 -10.34 0.79 31.16
C ALA A 69 -9.11 -0.03 31.52
N ILE A 70 -8.00 0.68 31.79
CA ILE A 70 -6.72 0.04 32.03
C ILE A 70 -7.01 -0.62 33.35
N ASP A 71 -7.19 -1.93 33.32
CA ASP A 71 -7.42 -2.67 34.55
C ASP A 71 -6.13 -2.57 35.34
N HIS A 72 -6.12 -1.64 36.30
CA HIS A 72 -4.97 -1.37 37.15
C HIS A 72 -4.65 -2.57 38.05
N ASN A 73 -5.56 -3.54 38.16
CA ASN A 73 -5.34 -4.80 38.87
C ASN A 73 -4.70 -5.87 37.99
N LEU A 74 -4.70 -5.71 36.65
CA LEU A 74 -3.94 -6.57 35.77
C LEU A 74 -2.48 -6.09 35.70
N PRO A 75 -1.50 -7.00 35.76
CA PRO A 75 -0.12 -6.62 35.49
C PRO A 75 -0.04 -5.98 34.10
N SER A 76 0.48 -4.76 34.02
CA SER A 76 0.69 -4.12 32.72
C SER A 76 1.60 -5.02 31.88
N ARG A 77 1.31 -5.10 30.58
CA ARG A 77 2.15 -5.85 29.62
C ARG A 77 3.58 -5.30 29.51
N SER A 78 3.83 -4.13 30.09
CA SER A 78 5.14 -3.49 30.20
C SER A 78 5.77 -3.58 31.59
N THR A 79 5.08 -4.16 32.60
CA THR A 79 5.67 -4.29 33.93
C THR A 79 6.78 -5.34 33.91
N HIS A 80 7.89 -5.07 34.61
CA HIS A 80 9.03 -5.98 34.71
C HIS A 80 8.64 -7.40 35.17
N SER A 81 7.66 -7.54 36.07
CA SER A 81 7.16 -8.84 36.53
C SER A 81 6.50 -9.65 35.40
N PHE A 82 5.72 -9.00 34.54
CA PHE A 82 5.10 -9.61 33.38
C PHE A 82 6.16 -9.99 32.33
N LEU A 83 7.07 -9.07 32.02
CA LEU A 83 8.15 -9.31 31.06
C LEU A 83 9.06 -10.47 31.49
N ARG A 84 9.34 -10.60 32.79
CA ARG A 84 10.10 -11.74 33.34
C ARG A 84 9.39 -13.07 33.08
N ILE A 85 8.08 -13.15 33.32
CA ILE A 85 7.27 -14.37 33.07
C ILE A 85 7.30 -14.73 31.57
N VAL A 86 7.16 -13.74 30.69
CA VAL A 86 7.20 -13.95 29.25
C VAL A 86 8.59 -14.44 28.80
N ARG A 87 9.67 -13.84 29.31
CA ARG A 87 11.04 -14.29 29.01
C ARG A 87 11.28 -15.73 29.45
N GLU A 88 10.87 -16.09 30.66
CA GLU A 88 10.99 -17.45 31.18
C GLU A 88 10.21 -18.45 30.33
N PHE A 89 8.95 -18.14 29.99
CA PHE A 89 8.09 -19.01 29.17
C PHE A 89 8.68 -19.26 27.78
N TYR A 90 9.26 -18.23 27.15
CA TYR A 90 9.85 -18.34 25.82
C TYR A 90 11.37 -18.62 25.83
N ARG A 91 11.99 -18.81 27.00
CA ARG A 91 13.44 -19.02 27.18
C ARG A 91 14.29 -17.93 26.51
N ILE A 92 13.81 -16.69 26.58
CA ILE A 92 14.49 -15.51 26.03
C ILE A 92 15.63 -15.15 26.98
N SER A 93 16.84 -14.94 26.43
CA SER A 93 18.00 -14.48 27.20
C SER A 93 17.77 -13.08 27.79
N ASP A 94 18.38 -12.81 28.95
CA ASP A 94 18.31 -11.51 29.61
C ASP A 94 19.02 -10.39 28.81
N GLU A 95 19.83 -10.75 27.81
CA GLU A 95 20.58 -9.82 26.96
C GLU A 95 19.70 -9.04 25.95
N VAL A 96 18.49 -9.53 25.65
CA VAL A 96 17.60 -8.88 24.67
C VAL A 96 16.87 -7.73 25.35
N GLU A 97 16.92 -6.50 24.84
CA GLU A 97 16.16 -5.34 25.37
C GLU A 97 14.79 -5.19 24.64
N PHE A 98 13.77 -4.64 25.31
CA PHE A 98 12.41 -4.41 24.79
C PHE A 98 12.02 -2.92 24.85
#